data_AF-A0A7L0B5W1-F1
#
_entry.id   AF-A0A7L0B5W1-F1
#
_cell.length_a   1.000
_cell.length_b   1.000
_cell.length_c   1.000
_cell.angle_alpha   90.00
_cell.angle_beta   90.00
_cell.angle_gamma   90.00
#
_symmetry.space_group_name_H-M   'P 1'
#
loop_
_entity.id
_entity.type
_entity.pdbx_description
1 polymer ?
#
loop_
_entity_poly.entity_id
_entity_poly.type
_entity_poly.pdbx_seq_one_letter_code
_entity_poly.pdbx_strand_id
1 'polypeptide(L)'
;ACRALVDELEWEIAQVDPRKTIQMGSFRINPDGSQSVVEVPYARSEAHLTELLERVCEKMKEYGEKVDPSTHRKSYVRVISHDGTKMDLSGVKIDGDVASSLKFACESIAEEYEDELIEFLSHE
;
A
#
# COMPACT_ATOMS: atom_id res chain seq x y z
N ALA A 1 -11.45 1.65 -3.60
CA ALA A 1 -10.49 0.65 -3.10
C ALA A 1 -9.19 0.73 -3.89
N CYS A 2 -9.13 0.24 -5.15
CA CYS A 2 -7.89 0.20 -5.96
C CYS A 2 -7.05 1.49 -5.95
N ARG A 3 -7.64 2.66 -6.25
CA ARG A 3 -6.90 3.93 -6.19
C ARG A 3 -6.31 4.23 -4.80
N ALA A 4 -7.10 4.06 -3.75
CA ALA A 4 -6.64 4.29 -2.38
C ALA A 4 -5.50 3.33 -2.00
N LEU A 5 -5.61 2.05 -2.38
CA LEU A 5 -4.56 1.04 -2.19
C LEU A 5 -3.23 1.49 -2.81
N VAL A 6 -3.23 1.90 -4.08
CA VAL A 6 -2.02 2.38 -4.78
C VAL A 6 -1.47 3.65 -4.13
N ASP A 7 -2.33 4.63 -3.84
CA ASP A 7 -1.93 5.89 -3.20
C ASP A 7 -1.27 5.62 -1.82
N GLU A 8 -1.78 4.67 -1.02
CA GLU A 8 -1.15 4.27 0.25
C GLU A 8 0.20 3.57 0.06
N LEU A 9 0.29 2.65 -0.91
CA LEU A 9 1.52 1.90 -1.19
C LEU A 9 2.64 2.86 -1.59
N GLU A 10 2.39 3.76 -2.55
CA GLU A 10 3.36 4.75 -2.98
C GLU A 10 3.81 5.64 -1.83
N TRP A 11 2.87 6.06 -0.97
CA TRP A 11 3.21 6.87 0.20
C TRP A 11 4.12 6.14 1.18
N GLU A 12 3.77 4.91 1.58
CA GLU A 12 4.54 4.12 2.54
C GLU A 12 5.92 3.76 1.98
N ILE A 13 6.03 3.44 0.68
CA ILE A 13 7.32 3.24 -0.01
C ILE A 13 8.17 4.52 0.06
N ALA A 14 7.57 5.70 -0.19
CA ALA A 14 8.27 6.98 -0.15
C ALA A 14 8.75 7.38 1.26
N GLN A 15 8.20 6.79 2.33
CA GLN A 15 8.68 7.01 3.70
C GLN A 15 9.93 6.19 4.04
N VAL A 16 10.29 5.20 3.22
CA VAL A 16 11.47 4.36 3.47
C VAL A 16 12.75 5.14 3.17
N ASP A 17 13.73 5.04 4.08
CA ASP A 17 15.07 5.58 3.84
C ASP A 17 15.67 4.94 2.57
N PRO A 18 16.03 5.73 1.53
CA PRO A 18 16.63 5.21 0.30
C PRO A 18 17.95 4.46 0.51
N ARG A 19 18.62 4.65 1.65
CA ARG A 19 19.85 3.94 2.02
C ARG A 19 19.59 2.62 2.74
N LYS A 20 18.35 2.35 3.16
CA LYS A 20 18.00 1.10 3.82
C LYS A 20 18.03 -0.03 2.80
N THR A 21 18.81 -1.05 3.09
CA THR A 21 18.98 -2.23 2.24
C THR A 21 18.57 -3.50 2.98
N ILE A 22 18.31 -4.55 2.21
CA ILE A 22 18.05 -5.88 2.72
C ILE A 22 19.00 -6.88 2.05
N GLN A 23 19.46 -7.83 2.85
CA GLN A 23 20.31 -8.92 2.40
C GLN A 23 19.43 -10.06 1.89
N MET A 24 19.50 -10.34 0.59
CA MET A 24 18.89 -11.49 -0.03
C MET A 24 19.94 -12.58 -0.23
N GLY A 25 19.65 -13.79 0.21
CA GLY A 25 20.48 -14.95 -0.08
C GLY A 25 20.53 -15.20 -1.58
N SER A 26 21.73 -15.25 -2.15
CA SER A 26 21.92 -15.66 -3.54
C SER A 26 21.57 -17.14 -3.68
N PHE A 27 20.90 -17.52 -4.76
CA PHE A 27 20.64 -18.93 -5.05
C PHE A 27 21.91 -19.79 -5.20
N ARG A 28 23.11 -19.18 -5.24
CA ARG A 28 24.39 -19.87 -5.39
C ARG A 28 25.07 -20.14 -4.04
N ILE A 29 25.26 -21.43 -3.77
CA ILE A 29 26.11 -21.94 -2.68
C ILE A 29 27.55 -22.05 -3.21
N ASN A 30 28.48 -21.45 -2.48
CA ASN A 30 29.91 -21.52 -2.75
C ASN A 30 30.45 -22.94 -2.44
N PRO A 31 31.59 -23.34 -3.03
CA PRO A 31 32.20 -24.66 -2.77
C PRO A 31 32.54 -24.95 -1.30
N ASP A 32 32.66 -23.91 -0.47
CA ASP A 32 32.92 -24.00 0.97
C ASP A 32 31.64 -24.18 1.82
N GLY A 33 30.47 -24.28 1.18
CA GLY A 33 29.16 -24.40 1.84
C GLY A 33 28.55 -23.08 2.28
N SER A 34 29.22 -21.94 2.06
CA SER A 34 28.63 -20.62 2.32
C SER A 34 27.69 -20.19 1.20
N GLN A 35 26.68 -19.38 1.52
CA GLN A 35 25.80 -18.78 0.51
C GLN A 35 26.25 -17.35 0.27
N SER A 36 26.39 -16.96 -1.00
CA SER A 36 26.63 -15.56 -1.33
C SER A 36 25.41 -14.72 -0.98
N VAL A 37 25.60 -13.48 -0.56
CA VAL A 37 24.49 -12.58 -0.18
C VAL A 37 24.56 -11.37 -1.09
N VAL A 38 23.42 -10.96 -1.62
CA VAL A 38 23.26 -9.75 -2.43
C VAL A 38 22.48 -8.74 -1.62
N GLU A 39 22.94 -7.49 -1.65
CA GLU A 39 22.27 -6.39 -0.98
C GLU A 39 21.44 -5.62 -2.00
N VAL A 40 20.14 -5.45 -1.72
CA VAL A 40 19.21 -4.71 -2.58
C VAL A 40 18.47 -3.63 -1.78
N PRO A 41 17.94 -2.58 -2.42
CA PRO A 41 17.13 -1.58 -1.74
C PRO A 41 15.93 -2.21 -1.04
N TYR A 42 15.70 -1.86 0.23
CA TYR A 42 14.58 -2.40 1.01
C TYR A 42 13.22 -1.88 0.51
N ALA A 43 13.14 -0.61 0.13
CA ALA A 43 11.89 0.09 -0.17
C ALA A 43 10.98 -0.62 -1.19
N ARG A 44 11.57 -1.22 -2.22
CA ARG A 44 10.85 -1.96 -3.27
C ARG A 44 11.27 -3.43 -3.34
N SER A 45 11.83 -3.96 -2.25
CA SER A 45 12.11 -5.39 -2.15
C SER A 45 10.79 -6.17 -2.03
N GLU A 46 10.69 -7.33 -2.68
CA GLU A 46 9.52 -8.23 -2.60
C GLU A 46 9.06 -8.44 -1.15
N ALA A 47 10.00 -8.75 -0.25
CA ALA A 47 9.73 -8.92 1.17
C ALA A 47 9.05 -7.71 1.83
N HIS A 48 9.43 -6.48 1.45
CA HIS A 48 8.79 -5.27 1.96
C HIS A 48 7.43 -5.01 1.32
N LEU A 49 7.31 -5.24 0.01
CA LEU A 49 6.07 -5.00 -0.73
C LEU A 49 4.96 -5.95 -0.28
N THR A 50 5.25 -7.24 -0.06
CA THR A 50 4.30 -8.21 0.53
C THR A 50 3.81 -7.74 1.90
N GLU A 51 4.74 -7.33 2.78
CA GLU A 51 4.38 -6.84 4.12
C GLU A 51 3.53 -5.55 4.05
N LEU A 52 3.81 -4.68 3.08
CA LEU A 52 3.02 -3.47 2.87
C LEU A 52 1.60 -3.83 2.43
N LEU A 53 1.43 -4.71 1.43
CA LEU A 53 0.12 -5.09 0.90
C LEU A 53 -0.84 -5.58 1.99
N GLU A 54 -0.35 -6.34 2.97
CA GLU A 54 -1.13 -6.77 4.14
C GLU A 54 -1.55 -5.60 5.05
N ARG A 55 -0.69 -4.59 5.20
CA ARG A 55 -0.88 -3.50 6.16
C ARG A 55 -1.65 -2.31 5.60
N VAL A 56 -1.55 -1.99 4.31
CA VAL A 56 -2.13 -0.73 3.80
C VAL A 56 -3.65 -0.72 3.85
N CYS A 57 -4.28 -1.89 3.76
CA CYS A 57 -5.74 -1.99 3.82
C CYS A 57 -6.31 -1.55 5.19
N GLU A 58 -5.52 -1.56 6.26
CA GLU A 58 -5.92 -0.96 7.55
C GLU A 58 -6.11 0.56 7.50
N LYS A 59 -5.52 1.23 6.50
CA LYS A 59 -5.68 2.68 6.28
C LYS A 59 -7.03 3.03 5.67
N MET A 60 -7.78 2.07 5.15
CA MET A 60 -9.11 2.32 4.56
C MET A 60 -10.12 2.89 5.57
N LYS A 61 -9.87 2.74 6.88
CA LYS A 61 -10.65 3.41 7.95
C LYS A 61 -10.49 4.93 7.98
N GLU A 62 -9.43 5.46 7.36
CA GLU A 62 -9.14 6.88 7.23
C GLU A 62 -9.78 7.48 5.97
N TYR A 63 -10.65 6.74 5.28
CA TYR A 63 -11.38 7.19 4.10
C TYR A 63 -12.87 7.35 4.39
N GLY A 64 -13.48 8.32 3.72
CA GLY A 64 -14.92 8.56 3.72
C GLY A 64 -15.49 8.58 2.31
N GLU A 65 -16.80 8.42 2.21
CA GLU A 65 -17.53 8.50 0.93
C GLU A 65 -17.93 9.95 0.65
N LYS A 66 -17.51 10.49 -0.49
CA LYS A 66 -17.95 11.79 -1.01
C LYS A 66 -18.78 11.58 -2.27
N VAL A 67 -19.98 12.18 -2.27
CA VAL A 67 -20.85 12.18 -3.45
C VAL A 67 -20.68 13.51 -4.17
N ASP A 68 -20.33 13.45 -5.44
CA ASP A 68 -20.29 14.62 -6.31
C ASP A 68 -21.72 15.14 -6.56
N PRO A 69 -22.05 16.40 -6.21
CA PRO A 69 -23.40 16.95 -6.39
C PRO A 69 -23.86 17.03 -7.85
N SER A 70 -22.92 17.10 -8.79
CA SER A 70 -23.21 17.24 -10.23
C SER A 70 -23.35 15.88 -10.90
N THR A 71 -22.41 14.97 -10.66
CA THR A 71 -22.39 13.66 -11.33
C THR A 71 -23.07 12.55 -10.56
N HIS A 72 -23.42 12.79 -9.29
CA HIS A 72 -23.94 11.80 -8.34
C HIS A 72 -23.03 10.58 -8.17
N ARG A 73 -21.76 10.69 -8.57
CA ARG A 73 -20.78 9.62 -8.42
C ARG A 73 -20.22 9.61 -7.00
N LYS A 74 -20.10 8.42 -6.46
CA LYS A 74 -19.44 8.15 -5.18
C LYS A 74 -17.93 8.07 -5.42
N SER A 75 -17.19 8.77 -4.59
CA SER A 75 -15.72 8.74 -4.55
C SER A 75 -15.28 8.51 -3.12
N TYR A 76 -14.12 7.87 -2.95
CA TYR A 76 -13.53 7.66 -1.63
C TYR A 76 -12.39 8.65 -1.46
N VAL A 77 -12.47 9.45 -0.39
CA VAL A 77 -11.49 10.50 -0.10
C VAL A 77 -10.96 10.34 1.31
N ARG A 78 -9.68 10.63 1.50
CA ARG A 78 -9.04 10.58 2.82
C ARG A 78 -9.61 11.67 3.73
N VAL A 79 -9.96 11.31 4.96
CA VAL A 79 -10.53 12.22 5.96
C VAL A 79 -9.48 12.79 6.92
N ILE A 80 -8.34 12.12 7.02
CA ILE A 80 -7.16 12.51 7.80
C ILE A 80 -6.00 12.48 6.83
N SER A 81 -5.27 13.58 6.64
CA SER A 81 -4.08 13.57 5.80
C SER A 81 -2.98 12.68 6.40
N HIS A 82 -1.98 12.32 5.59
CA HIS A 82 -0.87 11.47 6.06
C HIS A 82 -0.10 12.06 7.26
N ASP A 83 -0.06 13.40 7.37
CA ASP A 83 0.56 14.16 8.47
C ASP A 83 -0.39 14.41 9.66
N GLY A 84 -1.63 13.89 9.62
CA GLY A 84 -2.61 14.02 10.70
C GLY A 84 -3.44 15.31 10.67
N THR A 85 -3.28 16.13 9.63
CA THR A 85 -4.09 17.33 9.42
C THR A 85 -5.51 16.94 9.00
N LYS A 86 -6.51 17.59 9.60
CA LYS A 86 -7.92 17.35 9.24
C LYS A 86 -8.21 17.98 7.88
N MET A 87 -8.69 17.15 6.95
CA MET A 87 -9.06 17.56 5.60
C MET A 87 -10.42 18.31 5.62
N ASP A 88 -10.75 19.01 4.54
CA ASP A 88 -12.11 19.53 4.37
C ASP A 88 -13.10 18.37 4.19
N LEU A 89 -13.91 18.13 5.23
CA LEU A 89 -14.90 17.06 5.27
C LEU A 89 -16.26 17.49 4.71
N SER A 90 -16.36 18.66 4.08
CA SER A 90 -17.60 19.12 3.48
C SER A 90 -18.14 18.11 2.46
N GLY A 91 -19.33 17.56 2.76
CA GLY A 91 -19.98 16.54 1.93
C GLY A 91 -19.36 15.13 1.99
N VAL A 92 -18.46 14.86 2.95
CA VAL A 92 -17.90 13.53 3.18
C VAL A 92 -18.71 12.80 4.25
N LYS A 93 -19.27 11.65 3.90
CA LYS A 93 -19.92 10.73 4.83
C LYS A 93 -18.88 9.79 5.41
N ILE A 94 -18.70 9.88 6.72
CA ILE A 94 -17.87 8.95 7.50
C ILE A 94 -18.80 7.92 8.13
N ASP A 95 -18.70 6.69 7.68
CA ASP A 95 -19.60 5.60 8.05
C ASP A 95 -18.77 4.33 8.26
N GLY A 96 -18.98 3.65 9.39
CA GLY A 96 -18.23 2.45 9.75
C GLY A 96 -18.45 1.29 8.77
N ASP A 97 -19.64 1.19 8.18
CA ASP A 97 -19.96 0.17 7.19
C ASP A 97 -19.22 0.46 5.88
N VAL A 98 -19.11 1.74 5.51
CA VAL A 98 -18.33 2.18 4.35
C VAL A 98 -16.85 1.87 4.53
N ALA A 99 -16.29 2.19 5.70
CA ALA A 99 -14.89 1.88 6.03
C ALA A 99 -14.62 0.38 5.98
N SER A 100 -15.52 -0.43 6.56
CA SER A 100 -15.41 -1.90 6.56
C SER A 100 -15.51 -2.49 5.15
N SER A 101 -16.45 -2.00 4.34
CA SER A 101 -16.60 -2.41 2.94
C SER A 101 -15.40 -2.02 2.10
N LEU A 102 -14.82 -0.84 2.33
CA LEU A 102 -13.63 -0.38 1.62
C LEU A 102 -12.39 -1.19 2.02
N LYS A 103 -12.24 -1.50 3.30
CA LYS A 103 -11.19 -2.40 3.81
C LYS A 103 -11.30 -3.78 3.17
N PHE A 104 -12.47 -4.40 3.21
CA PHE A 104 -12.69 -5.71 2.59
C PHE A 104 -12.36 -5.68 1.09
N ALA A 105 -12.82 -4.66 0.36
CA ALA A 105 -12.50 -4.52 -1.06
C ALA A 105 -11.01 -4.28 -1.32
N CYS A 106 -10.29 -3.62 -0.41
CA CYS A 106 -8.84 -3.48 -0.49
C CYS A 106 -8.16 -4.83 -0.30
N GLU A 107 -8.53 -5.58 0.74
CA GLU A 107 -7.98 -6.90 1.04
C GLU A 107 -8.21 -7.87 -0.13
N SER A 108 -9.41 -7.90 -0.70
CA SER A 108 -9.71 -8.73 -1.87
C SER A 108 -8.85 -8.38 -3.09
N ILE A 109 -8.58 -7.09 -3.34
CA ILE A 109 -7.74 -6.67 -4.46
C ILE A 109 -6.27 -7.00 -4.19
N ALA A 110 -5.79 -6.76 -2.97
CA ALA A 110 -4.42 -7.04 -2.58
C ALA A 110 -4.12 -8.55 -2.66
N GLU A 111 -5.07 -9.39 -2.26
CA GLU A 111 -4.97 -10.86 -2.35
C GLU A 111 -5.06 -11.37 -3.81
N GLU A 112 -5.97 -10.83 -4.62
CA GLU A 112 -6.15 -11.29 -6.01
C GLU A 112 -4.99 -10.89 -6.93
N TYR A 113 -4.37 -9.73 -6.68
CA TYR A 113 -3.35 -9.14 -7.55
C TYR A 113 -1.99 -8.97 -6.85
N GLU A 114 -1.70 -9.78 -5.83
CA GLU A 114 -0.47 -9.66 -5.04
C GLU A 114 0.78 -9.72 -5.92
N ASP A 115 0.89 -10.76 -6.74
CA ASP A 115 2.04 -11.00 -7.62
C ASP A 115 2.22 -9.86 -8.64
N GLU A 116 1.15 -9.43 -9.31
CA GLU A 116 1.22 -8.36 -10.30
C GLU A 116 1.57 -7.00 -9.67
N LEU A 117 1.05 -6.72 -8.46
CA LEU A 117 1.38 -5.49 -7.73
C LEU A 117 2.84 -5.46 -7.31
N ILE A 118 3.36 -6.58 -6.81
CA ILE A 118 4.78 -6.72 -6.43
C ILE A 118 5.67 -6.56 -7.67
N GLU A 119 5.35 -7.25 -8.76
CA GLU A 119 6.12 -7.15 -10.00
C GLU A 119 6.16 -5.70 -10.50
N PHE A 120 5.00 -5.05 -10.59
CA PHE A 120 4.89 -3.65 -11.04
C PHE A 120 5.68 -2.69 -10.15
N LEU A 121 5.51 -2.76 -8.83
CA LEU A 121 6.15 -1.85 -7.88
C LEU A 121 7.65 -2.12 -7.72
N SER A 122 8.14 -3.32 -8.03
CA SER A 122 9.57 -3.64 -7.97
C SER A 122 10.39 -3.00 -9.10
N HIS A 123 9.73 -2.65 -10.22
CA HIS A 123 10.36 -2.18 -11.46
C HIS A 123 10.25 -0.67 -11.71
N GLU A 124 9.58 0.06 -10.82
CA GLU A 124 9.37 1.50 -10.88
C GLU A 124 10.49 2.30 -10.17
#